data_AF-A0A524CK47-F1
#
_entry.id   AF-A0A524CK47-F1
#
_cell.length_a   1.000
_cell.length_b   1.000
_cell.length_c   1.000
_cell.angle_alpha   90.00
_cell.angle_beta   90.00
_cell.angle_gamma   90.00
#
_symmetry.space_group_name_H-M   'P 1'
#
loop_
_entity.id
_entity.type
_entity.pdbx_description
1 polymer ?
#
loop_
_entity_poly.entity_id
_entity_poly.type
_entity_poly.pdbx_seq_one_letter_code
_entity_poly.pdbx_strand_id
1 'polypeptide(L)'
;MKNIEFTPEEIYKKRKELGIDTSIRTLLEIAESSKDQSKRKLAIQYLRSFEKISDSLKEECFDALEHIIVSDKAIKLKCEAATSLGKLKIEMGLEPLKWLLDQSEMDYESRKTVLRAIHGCRFEKPEIKLFLTYIDSPYKTIKNYVKNTLLNLGPETAIDIFLDFLEQNISDVAKKELINLIGYEISGLNVSFDGNSFL
;
A
#
# COMPACT_ATOMS: atom_id res chain seq x y z
N MET A 1 -19.72 -0.92 -37.03
CA MET A 1 -18.73 -1.90 -36.54
C MET A 1 -19.32 -2.55 -35.30
N LYS A 2 -19.33 -3.89 -35.21
CA LYS A 2 -19.88 -4.59 -34.04
C LYS A 2 -19.01 -4.24 -32.82
N ASN A 3 -19.60 -3.65 -31.78
CA ASN A 3 -19.02 -3.54 -30.45
C ASN A 3 -18.78 -4.97 -29.94
N ILE A 4 -17.60 -5.52 -30.21
CA ILE A 4 -17.11 -6.68 -29.48
C ILE A 4 -16.64 -6.11 -28.16
N GLU A 5 -17.54 -6.13 -27.18
CA GLU A 5 -17.26 -5.70 -25.81
C GLU A 5 -16.31 -6.73 -25.19
N PHE A 6 -15.00 -6.51 -25.33
CA PHE A 6 -14.01 -7.39 -24.73
C PHE A 6 -14.19 -7.43 -23.21
N THR A 7 -14.09 -8.62 -22.63
CA THR A 7 -13.98 -8.77 -21.18
C THR A 7 -12.65 -8.19 -20.68
N PRO A 8 -12.54 -7.79 -19.39
CA PRO A 8 -11.28 -7.33 -18.81
C PRO A 8 -10.10 -8.30 -19.04
N GLU A 9 -10.36 -9.60 -18.99
CA GLU A 9 -9.36 -10.63 -19.25
C GLU A 9 -8.89 -10.63 -20.70
N GLU A 10 -9.80 -10.50 -21.66
CA GLU A 10 -9.46 -10.44 -23.08
C GLU A 10 -8.65 -9.18 -23.40
N ILE A 11 -9.01 -8.04 -22.81
CA ILE A 11 -8.25 -6.79 -22.94
C ILE A 11 -6.82 -7.00 -22.45
N TYR A 12 -6.65 -7.56 -21.24
CA TYR A 12 -5.32 -7.83 -20.70
C TYR A 12 -4.53 -8.82 -21.55
N LYS A 13 -5.13 -9.92 -22.00
CA LYS A 13 -4.46 -10.93 -22.84
C LYS A 13 -4.00 -10.35 -24.18
N LYS A 14 -4.83 -9.50 -24.80
CA LYS A 14 -4.56 -8.87 -26.11
C LYS A 14 -3.83 -7.53 -26.01
N ARG A 15 -3.36 -7.12 -24.83
CA ARG A 15 -2.77 -5.79 -24.59
C ARG A 15 -1.62 -5.39 -25.52
N LYS A 16 -0.85 -6.38 -26.03
CA LYS A 16 0.21 -6.14 -27.01
C LYS A 16 -0.32 -5.79 -28.39
N GLU A 17 -1.46 -6.36 -28.78
CA GLU A 17 -2.14 -6.10 -30.06
C GLU A 17 -2.95 -4.79 -30.01
N LEU A 18 -3.61 -4.53 -28.89
CA LEU A 18 -4.44 -3.33 -28.68
C LEU A 18 -3.62 -2.07 -28.39
N GLY A 19 -2.37 -2.24 -27.93
CA GLY A 19 -1.56 -1.19 -27.33
C GLY A 19 -1.79 -1.11 -25.82
N ILE A 20 -0.70 -0.91 -25.07
CA ILE A 20 -0.73 -0.87 -23.60
C ILE A 20 -1.64 0.24 -23.08
N ASP A 21 -1.46 1.46 -23.60
CA ASP A 21 -2.23 2.64 -23.23
C ASP A 21 -3.72 2.44 -23.48
N THR A 22 -4.08 1.97 -24.67
CA THR A 22 -5.48 1.65 -25.03
C THR A 22 -6.06 0.64 -24.07
N SER A 23 -5.32 -0.42 -23.76
CA SER A 23 -5.77 -1.48 -22.86
C SER A 23 -6.03 -0.96 -21.45
N ILE A 24 -5.15 -0.11 -20.93
CA ILE A 24 -5.30 0.52 -19.63
C ILE A 24 -6.54 1.41 -19.62
N ARG A 25 -6.70 2.30 -20.60
CA ARG A 25 -7.87 3.20 -20.68
C ARG A 25 -9.19 2.42 -20.77
N THR A 26 -9.25 1.37 -21.58
CA THR A 26 -10.44 0.52 -21.66
C THR A 26 -10.72 -0.19 -20.32
N LEU A 27 -9.70 -0.64 -19.58
CA LEU A 27 -9.89 -1.21 -18.26
C LEU A 27 -10.35 -0.16 -17.23
N LEU A 28 -9.84 1.07 -17.28
CA LEU A 28 -10.29 2.18 -16.43
C LEU A 28 -11.77 2.49 -16.70
N GLU A 29 -12.16 2.60 -17.97
CA GLU A 29 -13.55 2.83 -18.37
C GLU A 29 -14.48 1.73 -17.82
N ILE A 30 -14.09 0.46 -17.90
CA ILE A 30 -14.85 -0.66 -17.33
C ILE A 30 -14.92 -0.56 -15.81
N ALA A 31 -13.82 -0.21 -15.14
CA ALA A 31 -13.75 -0.08 -13.69
C ALA A 31 -14.70 1.01 -13.15
N GLU A 32 -14.89 2.10 -13.90
CA GLU A 32 -15.74 3.21 -13.48
C GLU A 32 -17.21 3.06 -13.90
N SER A 33 -17.47 2.59 -15.12
CA SER A 33 -18.80 2.70 -15.74
C SER A 33 -19.62 1.39 -15.76
N SER A 34 -18.98 0.22 -15.60
CA SER A 34 -19.69 -1.06 -15.68
C SER A 34 -20.72 -1.20 -14.56
N LYS A 35 -21.94 -1.61 -14.89
CA LYS A 35 -22.97 -1.94 -13.89
C LYS A 35 -22.66 -3.23 -13.11
N ASP A 36 -21.84 -4.10 -13.69
CA ASP A 36 -21.43 -5.37 -13.09
C ASP A 36 -20.19 -5.16 -12.20
N GLN A 37 -20.40 -5.33 -10.88
CA GLN A 37 -19.35 -5.20 -9.87
C GLN A 37 -18.21 -6.21 -10.05
N SER A 38 -18.50 -7.41 -10.57
CA SER A 38 -17.47 -8.42 -10.84
C SER A 38 -16.59 -8.01 -12.02
N LYS A 39 -17.18 -7.43 -13.07
CA LYS A 39 -16.41 -6.87 -14.20
C LYS A 39 -15.55 -5.70 -13.75
N ARG A 40 -16.09 -4.77 -12.96
CA ARG A 40 -15.32 -3.64 -12.40
C ARG A 40 -14.12 -4.14 -11.60
N LYS A 41 -14.36 -5.09 -10.68
CA LYS A 41 -13.31 -5.72 -9.89
C LYS A 41 -12.23 -6.36 -10.76
N LEU A 42 -12.61 -7.16 -11.76
CA LEU A 42 -11.65 -7.80 -12.66
C LEU A 42 -10.83 -6.76 -13.44
N ALA A 43 -11.45 -5.68 -13.89
CA ALA A 43 -10.74 -4.61 -14.58
C ALA A 43 -9.63 -3.99 -13.71
N ILE A 44 -9.94 -3.68 -12.46
CA ILE A 44 -8.97 -3.18 -11.47
C ILE A 44 -7.85 -4.21 -11.21
N GLN A 45 -8.20 -5.49 -11.10
CA GLN A 45 -7.21 -6.56 -10.90
C GLN A 45 -6.26 -6.74 -12.09
N TYR A 46 -6.73 -6.51 -13.31
CA TYR A 46 -5.87 -6.51 -14.49
C TYR A 46 -5.03 -5.24 -14.61
N LEU A 47 -5.55 -4.06 -14.23
CA LEU A 47 -4.80 -2.80 -14.19
C LEU A 47 -3.52 -2.92 -13.36
N ARG A 48 -3.60 -3.52 -12.16
CA ARG A 48 -2.41 -3.70 -11.30
C ARG A 48 -1.38 -4.72 -11.82
N SER A 49 -1.70 -5.44 -12.90
CA SER A 49 -0.81 -6.45 -13.49
C SER A 49 0.10 -5.86 -14.59
N PHE A 50 -0.02 -4.56 -14.88
CA PHE A 50 0.88 -3.86 -15.78
C PHE A 50 2.18 -3.48 -15.04
N GLU A 51 3.32 -3.92 -15.56
CA GLU A 51 4.63 -3.75 -14.90
C GLU A 51 5.19 -2.32 -15.03
N LYS A 52 4.91 -1.66 -16.16
CA LYS A 52 5.39 -0.32 -16.45
C LYS A 52 4.27 0.45 -17.16
N ILE A 53 3.97 1.62 -16.63
CA ILE A 53 3.03 2.58 -17.18
C ILE A 53 3.74 3.94 -17.27
N SER A 54 3.41 4.72 -18.29
CA SER A 54 3.94 6.09 -18.43
C SER A 54 3.39 6.98 -17.30
N ASP A 55 4.07 8.08 -17.02
CA ASP A 55 3.61 9.03 -15.99
C ASP A 55 2.24 9.63 -16.34
N SER A 56 1.98 9.89 -17.63
CA SER A 56 0.65 10.32 -18.09
C SER A 56 -0.45 9.30 -17.77
N LEU A 57 -0.17 8.00 -17.93
CA LEU A 57 -1.12 6.96 -17.57
C LEU A 57 -1.21 6.75 -16.06
N LYS A 58 -0.18 7.11 -15.27
CA LYS A 58 -0.27 7.09 -13.81
C LYS A 58 -1.27 8.11 -13.31
N GLU A 59 -1.32 9.30 -13.92
CA GLU A 59 -2.32 10.33 -13.63
C GLU A 59 -3.72 9.83 -13.96
N GLU A 60 -3.94 9.28 -15.17
CA GLU A 60 -5.24 8.69 -15.54
C GLU A 60 -5.65 7.52 -14.61
N CYS A 61 -4.70 6.66 -14.23
CA CYS A 61 -4.94 5.61 -13.24
C CYS A 61 -5.27 6.19 -11.87
N PHE A 62 -4.58 7.25 -11.45
CA PHE A 62 -4.82 7.90 -10.17
C PHE A 62 -6.25 8.42 -10.10
N ASP A 63 -6.68 9.22 -11.07
CA ASP A 63 -8.00 9.86 -11.07
C ASP A 63 -9.13 8.82 -10.93
N ALA A 64 -9.08 7.76 -11.76
CA ALA A 64 -10.09 6.71 -11.73
C ALA A 64 -10.06 5.88 -10.43
N LEU A 65 -8.87 5.54 -9.93
CA LEU A 65 -8.73 4.72 -8.72
C LEU A 65 -9.05 5.52 -7.44
N GLU A 66 -8.70 6.80 -7.39
CA GLU A 66 -9.11 7.73 -6.34
C GLU A 66 -10.64 7.85 -6.33
N HIS A 67 -11.25 8.09 -7.50
CA HIS A 67 -12.69 8.19 -7.62
C HIS A 67 -13.38 6.94 -7.04
N ILE A 68 -12.90 5.73 -7.36
CA ILE A 68 -13.42 4.48 -6.78
C ILE A 68 -13.22 4.42 -5.26
N ILE A 69 -12.05 4.83 -4.75
CA ILE A 69 -11.78 4.85 -3.30
C ILE A 69 -12.75 5.78 -2.57
N VAL A 70 -12.99 6.98 -3.11
CA VAL A 70 -13.77 8.02 -2.42
C VAL A 70 -15.28 7.78 -2.59
N SER A 71 -15.74 7.44 -3.80
CA SER A 71 -17.18 7.46 -4.13
C SER A 71 -17.87 6.09 -4.04
N ASP A 72 -17.14 4.98 -4.17
CA ASP A 72 -17.78 3.66 -4.20
C ASP A 72 -18.35 3.27 -2.83
N LYS A 73 -19.36 2.40 -2.80
CA LYS A 73 -19.95 1.90 -1.56
C LYS A 73 -19.33 0.57 -1.10
N ALA A 74 -18.78 -0.21 -2.04
CA ALA A 74 -18.24 -1.52 -1.75
C ALA A 74 -16.79 -1.43 -1.27
N ILE A 75 -16.55 -1.65 0.03
CA ILE A 75 -15.20 -1.72 0.62
C ILE A 75 -14.28 -2.67 -0.16
N LYS A 76 -14.80 -3.80 -0.63
CA LYS A 76 -14.03 -4.74 -1.46
C LYS A 76 -13.47 -4.09 -2.72
N LEU A 77 -14.24 -3.22 -3.39
CA LEU A 77 -13.78 -2.54 -4.60
C LEU A 77 -12.77 -1.44 -4.28
N LYS A 78 -13.00 -0.68 -3.19
CA LYS A 78 -12.01 0.29 -2.66
C LYS A 78 -10.67 -0.37 -2.37
N CYS A 79 -10.67 -1.54 -1.73
CA CYS A 79 -9.46 -2.30 -1.43
C CYS A 79 -8.72 -2.80 -2.70
N GLU A 80 -9.46 -3.15 -3.76
CA GLU A 80 -8.85 -3.52 -5.05
C GLU A 80 -8.22 -2.30 -5.73
N ALA A 81 -8.89 -1.13 -5.67
CA ALA A 81 -8.35 0.11 -6.18
C ALA A 81 -7.09 0.54 -5.41
N ALA A 82 -7.14 0.47 -4.08
CA ALA A 82 -5.99 0.71 -3.20
C ALA A 82 -4.81 -0.20 -3.54
N THR A 83 -5.06 -1.50 -3.68
CA THR A 83 -4.01 -2.47 -4.07
C THR A 83 -3.38 -2.09 -5.41
N SER A 84 -4.17 -1.56 -6.34
CA SER A 84 -3.69 -1.16 -7.66
C SER A 84 -2.80 0.07 -7.60
N LEU A 85 -3.17 1.11 -6.84
CA LEU A 85 -2.31 2.27 -6.58
C LEU A 85 -0.94 1.85 -6.04
N GLY A 86 -0.92 0.98 -5.03
CA GLY A 86 0.32 0.49 -4.43
C GLY A 86 1.17 -0.37 -5.37
N LYS A 87 0.54 -1.19 -6.22
CA LYS A 87 1.28 -2.03 -7.19
C LYS A 87 1.85 -1.24 -8.35
N LEU A 88 1.13 -0.21 -8.79
CA LEU A 88 1.54 0.69 -9.87
C LEU A 88 2.49 1.81 -9.40
N LYS A 89 2.77 1.88 -8.08
CA LYS A 89 3.60 2.91 -7.45
C LYS A 89 3.12 4.32 -7.81
N ILE A 90 1.83 4.57 -7.57
CA ILE A 90 1.17 5.86 -7.80
C ILE A 90 1.19 6.63 -6.48
N GLU A 91 2.20 7.47 -6.27
CA GLU A 91 2.44 8.16 -5.01
C GLU A 91 1.38 9.21 -4.66
N MET A 92 0.75 9.82 -5.67
CA MET A 92 -0.40 10.72 -5.48
C MET A 92 -1.56 10.04 -4.72
N GLY A 93 -1.62 8.71 -4.78
CA GLY A 93 -2.60 7.88 -4.07
C GLY A 93 -2.47 7.88 -2.54
N LEU A 94 -1.39 8.41 -1.96
CA LEU A 94 -1.16 8.33 -0.51
C LEU A 94 -2.27 8.98 0.32
N GLU A 95 -2.76 10.16 -0.07
CA GLU A 95 -3.81 10.85 0.70
C GLU A 95 -5.17 10.13 0.63
N PRO A 96 -5.67 9.70 -0.54
CA PRO A 96 -6.86 8.84 -0.61
C PRO A 96 -6.74 7.53 0.17
N LEU A 97 -5.54 6.92 0.19
CA LEU A 97 -5.29 5.70 0.96
C LEU A 97 -5.32 5.95 2.48
N LYS A 98 -4.77 7.07 2.95
CA LYS A 98 -4.86 7.48 4.37
C LYS A 98 -6.32 7.75 4.77
N TRP A 99 -7.05 8.51 3.94
CA TRP A 99 -8.48 8.74 4.14
C TRP A 99 -9.28 7.43 4.21
N LEU A 100 -8.91 6.42 3.39
CA LEU A 100 -9.55 5.10 3.42
C LEU A 100 -9.27 4.35 4.73
N LEU A 101 -8.07 4.48 5.31
CA LEU A 101 -7.75 3.90 6.64
C LEU A 101 -8.62 4.46 7.77
N ASP A 102 -9.01 5.73 7.66
CA ASP A 102 -9.81 6.43 8.66
C ASP A 102 -11.30 6.05 8.61
N GLN A 103 -11.73 5.27 7.61
CA GLN A 103 -13.11 4.83 7.49
C GLN A 103 -13.44 3.75 8.55
N SER A 104 -14.46 4.04 9.38
CA SER A 104 -14.85 3.19 10.52
C SER A 104 -15.30 1.78 10.12
N GLU A 105 -15.83 1.61 8.91
CA GLU A 105 -16.41 0.35 8.42
C GLU A 105 -15.37 -0.68 7.96
N MET A 106 -14.08 -0.33 7.93
CA MET A 106 -13.06 -1.27 7.48
C MET A 106 -12.73 -2.35 8.52
N ASP A 107 -12.86 -3.61 8.10
CA ASP A 107 -12.33 -4.75 8.83
C ASP A 107 -10.78 -4.76 8.82
N TYR A 108 -10.20 -5.65 9.64
CA TYR A 108 -8.75 -5.71 9.84
C TYR A 108 -7.99 -6.19 8.59
N GLU A 109 -8.59 -7.00 7.72
CA GLU A 109 -7.96 -7.46 6.47
C GLU A 109 -7.95 -6.34 5.41
N SER A 110 -9.02 -5.55 5.36
CA SER A 110 -9.14 -4.36 4.52
C SER A 110 -8.13 -3.30 4.96
N ARG A 111 -8.01 -3.02 6.27
CA ARG A 111 -6.96 -2.13 6.81
C ARG A 111 -5.56 -2.60 6.44
N LYS A 112 -5.27 -3.89 6.61
CA LYS A 112 -3.97 -4.45 6.20
C LYS A 112 -3.73 -4.30 4.69
N THR A 113 -4.76 -4.44 3.87
CA THR A 113 -4.66 -4.24 2.41
C THR A 113 -4.30 -2.79 2.08
N VAL A 114 -4.90 -1.82 2.76
CA VAL A 114 -4.59 -0.39 2.55
C VAL A 114 -3.20 -0.04 3.07
N LEU A 115 -2.78 -0.57 4.23
CA LEU A 115 -1.39 -0.43 4.70
C LEU A 115 -0.39 -0.99 3.67
N ARG A 116 -0.68 -2.15 3.06
CA ARG A 116 0.13 -2.72 1.96
C ARG A 116 0.18 -1.81 0.74
N ALA A 117 -0.93 -1.17 0.40
CA ALA A 117 -0.99 -0.22 -0.70
C ALA A 117 -0.11 1.00 -0.44
N ILE A 118 -0.21 1.60 0.76
CA ILE A 118 0.60 2.75 1.18
C ILE A 118 2.08 2.43 1.05
N HIS A 119 2.53 1.32 1.66
CA HIS A 119 3.92 0.85 1.54
C HIS A 119 4.36 0.60 0.09
N GLY A 120 3.45 0.16 -0.78
CA GLY A 120 3.72 -0.03 -2.21
C GLY A 120 3.86 1.26 -3.01
N CYS A 121 3.14 2.33 -2.63
CA CYS A 121 3.26 3.64 -3.23
C CYS A 121 4.62 4.29 -2.90
N ARG A 122 4.89 4.48 -1.61
CA ARG A 122 6.11 5.07 -1.06
C ARG A 122 6.21 4.71 0.42
N PHE A 123 7.43 4.61 0.95
CA PHE A 123 7.62 4.28 2.37
C PHE A 123 8.76 5.08 3.00
N GLU A 124 8.48 6.37 3.21
CA GLU A 124 9.39 7.31 3.86
C GLU A 124 8.89 7.69 5.25
N LYS A 125 9.56 8.63 5.93
CA LYS A 125 9.29 9.03 7.32
C LYS A 125 7.79 9.25 7.64
N PRO A 126 6.97 9.92 6.81
CA PRO A 126 5.54 10.07 7.09
C PRO A 126 4.78 8.74 7.14
N GLU A 127 5.04 7.84 6.19
CA GLU A 127 4.39 6.53 6.11
C GLU A 127 4.91 5.57 7.18
N ILE A 128 6.19 5.67 7.54
CA ILE A 128 6.77 4.92 8.68
C ILE A 128 6.08 5.35 9.99
N LYS A 129 5.91 6.66 10.22
CA LYS A 129 5.19 7.18 11.39
C LYS A 129 3.74 6.71 11.43
N LEU A 130 3.04 6.69 10.29
CA LEU A 130 1.71 6.10 10.19
C LEU A 130 1.73 4.62 10.59
N PHE A 131 2.69 3.83 10.12
CA PHE A 131 2.78 2.41 10.48
C PHE A 131 3.02 2.20 11.98
N LEU A 132 3.81 3.07 12.61
CA LEU A 132 4.06 3.02 14.05
C LEU A 132 2.78 3.21 14.87
N THR A 133 1.75 3.90 14.37
CA THR A 133 0.45 4.00 15.06
C THR A 133 -0.33 2.68 15.07
N TYR A 134 0.12 1.65 14.37
CA TYR A 134 -0.48 0.32 14.33
C TYR A 134 0.38 -0.77 15.00
N ILE A 135 1.50 -0.41 15.65
CA ILE A 135 2.45 -1.36 16.24
C ILE A 135 1.85 -2.16 17.42
N ASP A 136 0.87 -1.57 18.11
CA ASP A 136 0.12 -2.16 19.21
C ASP A 136 -1.31 -2.58 18.81
N SER A 137 -1.59 -2.64 17.51
CA SER A 137 -2.89 -3.07 16.98
C SER A 137 -3.37 -4.37 17.66
N PRO A 138 -4.65 -4.45 18.08
CA PRO A 138 -5.20 -5.64 18.72
C PRO A 138 -5.27 -6.84 17.75
N TYR A 139 -5.27 -6.57 16.44
CA TYR A 139 -5.24 -7.59 15.41
C TYR A 139 -3.81 -8.04 15.13
N LYS A 140 -3.49 -9.28 15.55
CA LYS A 140 -2.17 -9.92 15.32
C LYS A 140 -1.72 -9.84 13.87
N THR A 141 -2.64 -9.97 12.93
CA THR A 141 -2.35 -9.93 11.48
C THR A 141 -1.83 -8.57 11.02
N ILE A 142 -2.39 -7.46 11.54
CA ILE A 142 -1.90 -6.10 11.27
C ILE A 142 -0.57 -5.89 11.99
N LYS A 143 -0.51 -6.21 13.28
CA LYS A 143 0.68 -6.05 14.12
C LYS A 143 1.91 -6.74 13.52
N ASN A 144 1.77 -7.98 13.08
CA ASN A 144 2.85 -8.73 12.44
C ASN A 144 3.28 -8.11 11.10
N TYR A 145 2.32 -7.66 10.29
CA TYR A 145 2.64 -6.99 9.02
C TYR A 145 3.43 -5.70 9.25
N VAL A 146 2.97 -4.86 10.17
CA VAL A 146 3.62 -3.59 10.53
C VAL A 146 5.04 -3.84 11.02
N LYS A 147 5.22 -4.71 12.02
CA LYS A 147 6.55 -5.03 12.56
C LYS A 147 7.51 -5.54 11.49
N ASN A 148 7.07 -6.50 10.68
CA ASN A 148 7.91 -7.06 9.63
C ASN A 148 8.27 -6.01 8.56
N THR A 149 7.38 -5.05 8.30
CA THR A 149 7.67 -3.94 7.37
C THR A 149 8.70 -2.99 7.96
N LEU A 150 8.54 -2.63 9.25
CA LEU A 150 9.46 -1.75 9.96
C LEU A 150 10.86 -2.34 10.14
N LEU A 151 10.97 -3.67 10.33
CA LEU A 151 12.26 -4.39 10.42
C LEU A 151 13.02 -4.51 9.08
N ASN A 152 12.41 -4.12 7.96
CA ASN A 152 13.10 -4.06 6.67
C ASN A 152 13.74 -2.68 6.41
N LEU A 153 13.59 -1.74 7.35
CA LEU A 153 14.25 -0.44 7.29
C LEU A 153 15.76 -0.61 7.57
N GLY A 154 16.58 0.32 7.08
CA GLY A 154 17.97 0.37 7.48
C GLY A 154 18.08 0.69 8.99
N PRO A 155 18.91 -0.02 9.78
CA PRO A 155 18.94 0.11 11.24
C PRO A 155 19.08 1.55 11.75
N GLU A 156 19.95 2.34 11.12
CA GLU A 156 20.17 3.75 11.50
C GLU A 156 18.90 4.59 11.33
N THR A 157 18.23 4.47 10.18
CA THR A 157 16.97 5.18 9.90
C THR A 157 15.85 4.71 10.81
N ALA A 158 15.78 3.40 11.07
CA ALA A 158 14.79 2.80 11.93
C ALA A 158 14.93 3.34 13.36
N ILE A 159 16.13 3.27 13.95
CA ILE A 159 16.40 3.71 15.32
C ILE A 159 16.08 5.20 15.49
N ASP A 160 16.52 6.08 14.57
CA ASP A 160 16.22 7.52 14.63
C ASP A 160 14.72 7.79 14.70
N ILE A 161 13.95 7.20 13.78
CA ILE A 161 12.50 7.40 13.72
C ILE A 161 11.80 6.78 14.93
N PHE A 162 12.26 5.62 15.41
CA PHE A 162 11.65 4.94 16.55
C PHE A 162 11.87 5.71 17.85
N LEU A 163 13.05 6.31 18.06
CA LEU A 163 13.32 7.17 19.21
C LEU A 163 12.44 8.43 19.18
N ASP A 164 12.36 9.12 18.04
CA ASP A 164 11.45 10.26 17.82
C ASP A 164 9.98 9.90 18.10
N PHE A 165 9.57 8.66 17.80
CA PHE A 165 8.20 8.22 18.07
C PHE A 165 7.96 7.84 19.55
N LEU A 166 8.97 7.38 20.29
CA LEU A 166 8.87 7.09 21.73
C LEU A 166 8.63 8.35 22.58
N GLU A 167 9.07 9.51 22.10
CA GLU A 167 8.85 10.80 22.78
C GLU A 167 7.38 11.27 22.70
N GLN A 168 6.58 10.67 21.84
CA GLN A 168 5.17 10.99 21.69
C GLN A 168 4.31 10.30 22.77
N ASN A 169 3.06 10.79 22.93
CA ASN A 169 2.11 10.18 23.84
C ASN A 169 1.50 8.90 23.23
N ILE A 170 2.20 7.78 23.39
CA ILE A 170 1.80 6.45 22.90
C ILE A 170 1.53 5.48 24.06
N SER A 171 0.79 4.40 23.79
CA SER A 171 0.44 3.39 24.79
C SER A 171 1.68 2.66 25.33
N ASP A 172 1.62 2.14 26.56
CA ASP A 172 2.73 1.37 27.12
C ASP A 172 2.98 0.06 26.34
N VAL A 173 1.94 -0.49 25.71
CA VAL A 173 2.07 -1.62 24.78
C VAL A 173 2.88 -1.20 23.56
N ALA A 174 2.56 -0.05 22.95
CA ALA A 174 3.32 0.48 21.82
C ALA A 174 4.78 0.76 22.19
N LYS A 175 5.03 1.40 23.35
CA LYS A 175 6.41 1.62 23.85
C LYS A 175 7.19 0.33 23.96
N LYS A 176 6.61 -0.70 24.60
CA LYS A 176 7.25 -2.00 24.74
C LYS A 176 7.58 -2.63 23.39
N GLU A 177 6.64 -2.57 22.43
CA GLU A 177 6.88 -3.13 21.11
C GLU A 177 7.95 -2.38 20.33
N LEU A 178 8.00 -1.06 20.47
CA LEU A 178 8.99 -0.22 19.82
C LEU A 178 10.39 -0.42 20.42
N ILE A 179 10.51 -0.52 21.75
CA ILE A 179 11.75 -0.88 22.43
C ILE A 179 12.26 -2.24 21.96
N ASN A 180 11.36 -3.23 21.80
CA ASN A 180 11.75 -4.53 21.24
C ASN A 180 12.28 -4.40 19.81
N LEU A 181 11.63 -3.61 18.94
CA LEU A 181 12.12 -3.36 17.59
C LEU A 181 13.51 -2.72 17.59
N ILE A 182 13.72 -1.68 18.41
CA ILE A 182 15.04 -1.05 18.58
C ILE A 182 16.08 -2.08 19.01
N GLY A 183 15.75 -2.95 19.97
CA GLY A 183 16.63 -4.02 20.41
C GLY A 183 17.00 -4.99 19.29
N TYR A 184 16.05 -5.35 18.42
CA TYR A 184 16.32 -6.17 17.23
C TYR A 184 17.27 -5.46 16.25
N GLU A 185 17.01 -4.19 15.93
CA GLU A 185 17.86 -3.41 15.02
C GLU A 185 19.31 -3.31 15.56
N ILE A 186 19.47 -3.01 16.85
CA ILE A 186 20.79 -2.94 17.50
C ILE A 186 21.49 -4.31 17.45
N SER A 187 20.77 -5.41 17.70
CA SER A 187 21.37 -6.75 17.63
C SER A 187 21.80 -7.16 16.22
N GLY A 188 21.17 -6.58 15.19
CA GLY A 188 21.50 -6.78 13.79
C GLY A 188 22.67 -5.92 13.32
N LEU A 189 23.01 -4.85 14.05
CA LEU A 189 24.27 -4.14 13.87
C LEU A 189 25.39 -5.11 14.24
N ASN A 190 26.11 -5.62 13.25
CA ASN A 190 27.27 -6.47 13.46
C ASN A 190 28.41 -5.62 14.04
N VAL A 191 28.29 -5.26 15.32
CA VAL A 191 29.34 -4.53 16.03
C VAL A 191 30.43 -5.54 16.35
N SER A 192 31.43 -5.65 15.48
CA SER A 192 32.72 -6.14 15.93
C SER A 192 33.20 -5.12 16.95
N PHE A 193 33.07 -5.45 18.23
CA PHE A 193 33.91 -4.83 19.25
C PHE A 193 35.32 -5.30 18.93
N ASP A 194 36.00 -4.58 18.02
CA ASP A 194 37.44 -4.69 17.91
C ASP A 194 37.97 -4.43 19.31
N GLY A 195 38.56 -5.47 19.88
CA GLY A 195 39.03 -5.50 21.26
C GLY A 195 40.09 -4.44 21.48
N ASN A 196 39.66 -3.21 21.72
CA ASN A 196 40.47 -2.19 22.34
C ASN A 196 40.52 -2.52 23.83
N SER A 197 41.40 -3.47 24.14
CA SER A 197 42.40 -3.35 25.20
C SER A 197 42.11 -2.25 26.21
N PHE A 198 41.26 -2.57 27.19
CA PHE A 198 41.36 -1.95 28.49
C PHE A 198 42.54 -2.62 29.22
N LEU A 199 43.73 -2.06 28.98
CA LEU A 199 44.85 -2.17 29.92
C LEU A 199 44.53 -1.33 31.17
#